data_AF-A0A954A123-F1
#
_entry.id   AF-A0A954A123-F1
#
_cell.length_a   1.000
_cell.length_b   1.000
_cell.length_c   1.000
_cell.angle_alpha   90.00
_cell.angle_beta   90.00
_cell.angle_gamma   90.00
#
_symmetry.space_group_name_H-M   'P 1'
#
loop_
_entity.id
_entity.type
_entity.pdbx_description
1 polymer ?
#
loop_
_entity_poly.entity_id
_entity_poly.type
_entity_poly.pdbx_seq_one_letter_code
_entity_poly.pdbx_strand_id
1 'polypeptide(L)'
;MNLPTLPAWTLASAGCALLLAAGGTPGDPPKFAAPKRIKAGDKFLGEGRLYPSPVLHDIDGDGRADLVVADLIGKVTFAKRNQSGALAAEAAVNDRDGQPLKFHNW
;
A
#
# COMPACT_ATOMS: atom_id res chain seq x y z
N MET A 1 -7.13 46.77 3.29
CA MET A 1 -6.07 46.60 2.27
C MET A 1 -5.93 45.09 2.03
N ASN A 2 -6.59 44.58 0.99
CA ASN A 2 -6.63 43.16 0.65
C ASN A 2 -5.54 42.87 -0.39
N LEU A 3 -4.69 41.88 -0.14
CA LEU A 3 -3.78 41.35 -1.16
C LEU A 3 -4.50 40.26 -1.97
N PRO A 4 -4.37 40.23 -3.30
CA PRO A 4 -5.03 39.23 -4.13
C PRO A 4 -4.29 37.88 -4.03
N THR A 5 -5.05 36.79 -3.95
CA THR A 5 -4.54 35.43 -4.09
C THR A 5 -4.25 35.15 -5.57
N LEU A 6 -2.99 34.85 -5.91
CA LEU A 6 -2.60 34.39 -7.25
C LEU A 6 -2.70 32.85 -7.34
N PRO A 7 -3.13 32.30 -8.49
CA PRO A 7 -3.19 30.85 -8.69
C PRO A 7 -1.77 30.30 -8.95
N ALA A 8 -1.37 29.28 -8.19
CA ALA A 8 -0.11 28.59 -8.36
C ALA A 8 -0.15 27.72 -9.63
N TRP A 9 0.61 28.11 -10.64
CA TRP A 9 1.06 27.21 -11.70
C TRP A 9 2.51 26.82 -11.38
N THR A 10 2.78 25.53 -11.26
CA THR A 10 4.17 25.05 -11.19
C THR A 10 4.36 23.89 -12.15
N LEU A 11 5.08 24.17 -13.24
CA LEU A 11 5.84 23.18 -13.99
C LEU A 11 7.15 22.98 -13.22
N ALA A 12 7.53 21.74 -12.92
CA ALA A 12 8.88 21.43 -12.43
C ALA A 12 9.40 20.15 -13.08
N SER A 13 10.39 20.32 -13.96
CA SER A 13 11.30 19.25 -14.39
C SER A 13 12.57 19.29 -13.56
N ALA A 14 13.12 18.10 -13.31
CA ALA A 14 14.41 17.79 -12.68
C ALA A 14 14.48 17.93 -11.14
N GLY A 15 14.49 16.76 -10.48
CA GLY A 15 15.46 16.51 -9.40
C GLY A 15 15.18 17.02 -8.01
N CYS A 16 13.99 17.55 -7.70
CA CYS A 16 13.55 17.82 -6.34
C CYS A 16 12.09 17.38 -6.17
N ALA A 17 11.85 16.39 -5.31
CA ALA A 17 10.49 16.04 -4.92
C ALA A 17 9.92 17.19 -4.08
N LEU A 18 8.99 17.95 -4.66
CA LEU A 18 8.20 18.93 -3.95
C LEU A 18 7.05 18.20 -3.24
N LEU A 19 7.13 18.06 -1.91
CA LEU A 19 6.00 17.65 -1.10
C LEU A 19 5.05 18.85 -0.94
N LEU A 20 3.98 18.88 -1.74
CA LEU A 20 2.84 19.76 -1.47
C LEU A 20 2.12 19.22 -0.22
N ALA A 21 2.31 19.88 0.92
CA ALA A 21 1.52 19.61 2.10
C ALA A 21 0.05 19.90 1.78
N ALA A 22 -0.81 18.88 1.94
CA ALA A 22 -2.25 19.08 1.92
C ALA A 22 -2.62 20.14 2.99
N GLY A 23 -3.51 21.06 2.64
CA GLY A 23 -3.83 22.29 3.40
C GLY A 23 -4.37 22.07 4.81
N GLY A 24 -3.48 21.74 5.75
CA GLY A 24 -3.72 21.84 7.19
C GLY A 24 -3.18 23.16 7.72
N THR A 25 -3.91 23.79 8.63
CA THR A 25 -3.40 24.86 9.49
C THR A 25 -2.25 24.29 10.34
N PRO A 26 -1.06 24.91 10.37
CA PRO A 26 0.00 24.49 11.28
C PRO A 26 -0.51 24.47 12.72
N GLY A 27 -0.42 23.31 13.40
CA GLY A 27 -0.83 23.15 14.80
C GLY A 27 -2.10 22.33 15.02
N ASP A 28 -2.89 22.04 13.98
CA ASP A 28 -3.99 21.08 14.11
C ASP A 28 -3.45 19.65 14.12
N PRO A 29 -3.91 18.77 15.03
CA PRO A 29 -3.53 17.37 14.99
C PRO A 29 -4.04 16.72 13.69
N PRO A 30 -3.27 15.79 13.09
CA PRO A 30 -3.71 15.09 11.89
C PRO A 30 -5.02 14.35 12.18
N LYS A 31 -6.05 14.63 11.38
CA LYS A 31 -7.33 13.94 11.45
C LYS A 31 -7.34 12.84 10.41
N PHE A 32 -7.36 11.59 10.87
CA PHE A 32 -7.52 10.45 9.98
C PHE A 32 -8.98 10.33 9.54
N ALA A 33 -9.18 9.97 8.28
CA ALA A 33 -10.49 9.53 7.81
C ALA A 33 -10.89 8.23 8.51
N ALA A 34 -12.18 7.88 8.45
CA ALA A 34 -12.65 6.58 8.91
C ALA A 34 -11.88 5.44 8.22
N PRO A 35 -11.48 4.39 8.95
CA PRO A 35 -10.72 3.29 8.38
C PRO A 35 -11.53 2.57 7.30
N LYS A 36 -10.87 2.22 6.20
CA LYS A 36 -11.43 1.40 5.12
C LYS A 36 -10.71 0.06 5.09
N ARG A 37 -11.47 -1.03 5.05
CA ARG A 37 -10.89 -2.36 4.84
C ARG A 37 -10.38 -2.45 3.40
N ILE A 38 -9.15 -2.93 3.25
CA ILE A 38 -8.50 -3.12 1.96
C ILE A 38 -9.06 -4.40 1.32
N LYS A 39 -9.38 -4.33 0.02
CA LYS A 39 -9.75 -5.49 -0.78
C LYS A 39 -8.58 -5.98 -1.63
N ALA A 40 -8.53 -7.29 -1.84
CA ALA A 40 -7.66 -7.98 -2.79
C ALA A 40 -8.56 -8.83 -3.69
N GLY A 41 -8.81 -8.35 -4.92
CA GLY A 41 -9.93 -8.82 -5.73
C GLY A 41 -11.27 -8.61 -5.02
N ASP A 42 -12.11 -9.64 -4.96
CA ASP A 42 -13.44 -9.54 -4.35
C ASP A 42 -13.47 -9.71 -2.83
N LYS A 43 -12.37 -10.20 -2.23
CA LYS A 43 -12.25 -10.49 -0.80
C LYS A 43 -11.52 -9.36 -0.06
N PHE A 44 -11.69 -9.32 1.26
CA PHE A 44 -10.82 -8.49 2.08
C PHE A 44 -9.42 -9.09 2.16
N LEU A 45 -8.41 -8.22 2.13
CA LEU A 45 -7.02 -8.64 2.30
C LEU A 45 -6.84 -9.35 3.65
N GLY A 46 -6.28 -10.55 3.63
CA GLY A 46 -6.06 -11.35 4.82
C GLY A 46 -7.35 -11.92 5.44
N GLU A 47 -8.43 -12.01 4.67
CA GLU A 47 -9.70 -12.56 5.15
C GLU A 47 -9.53 -13.98 5.72
N GLY A 48 -10.00 -14.18 6.96
CA GLY A 48 -9.90 -15.46 7.67
C GLY A 48 -8.50 -15.80 8.20
N ARG A 49 -7.54 -14.88 8.15
CA ARG A 49 -6.17 -15.13 8.64
C ARG A 49 -6.03 -14.77 10.11
N LEU A 50 -5.24 -15.56 10.83
CA LEU A 50 -4.87 -15.30 12.23
C LEU A 50 -3.64 -14.40 12.27
N TYR A 51 -3.75 -13.24 12.92
CA TYR A 51 -2.68 -12.24 13.06
C TYR A 51 -2.02 -11.86 11.72
N PRO A 52 -2.79 -11.36 10.73
CA PRO A 52 -2.23 -10.94 9.45
C PRO A 52 -1.27 -9.76 9.67
N SER A 53 -0.07 -9.87 9.11
CA SER A 53 1.00 -8.87 9.20
C SER A 53 1.32 -8.37 7.79
N PRO A 54 0.61 -7.34 7.30
CA PRO A 54 0.80 -6.80 5.95
C PRO A 54 2.05 -5.91 5.87
N VAL A 55 2.77 -5.99 4.76
CA VAL A 55 3.88 -5.10 4.40
C VAL A 55 3.75 -4.64 2.95
N LEU A 56 4.27 -3.44 2.64
CA LEU A 56 4.39 -2.96 1.28
C LEU A 56 5.74 -3.40 0.69
N HIS A 57 5.73 -4.10 -0.43
CA HIS A 57 6.93 -4.52 -1.15
C HIS A 57 6.62 -4.69 -2.63
N ASP A 58 7.53 -4.28 -3.52
CA ASP A 58 7.45 -4.56 -4.95
C ASP A 58 7.95 -5.99 -5.19
N ILE A 59 7.02 -6.93 -5.39
CA ILE A 59 7.35 -8.37 -5.37
C ILE A 59 7.90 -8.87 -6.70
N ASP A 60 7.63 -8.16 -7.79
CA ASP A 60 8.01 -8.57 -9.14
C ASP A 60 8.98 -7.59 -9.84
N GLY A 61 9.37 -6.52 -9.14
CA GLY A 61 10.36 -5.55 -9.62
C GLY A 61 9.80 -4.59 -10.67
N ASP A 62 8.48 -4.40 -10.71
CA ASP A 62 7.81 -3.55 -11.69
C ASP A 62 7.78 -2.05 -11.29
N GLY A 63 8.38 -1.72 -10.14
CA GLY A 63 8.46 -0.39 -9.56
C GLY A 63 7.22 0.01 -8.76
N ARG A 64 6.24 -0.88 -8.55
CA ARG A 64 5.02 -0.61 -7.79
C ARG A 64 4.98 -1.48 -6.53
N ALA A 65 4.71 -0.84 -5.39
CA ALA A 65 4.55 -1.57 -4.14
C ALA A 65 3.23 -2.36 -4.10
N ASP A 66 3.36 -3.67 -3.92
CA ASP A 66 2.29 -4.63 -3.65
C ASP A 66 2.06 -4.78 -2.15
N LEU A 67 1.00 -5.51 -1.77
CA LEU A 67 0.79 -5.92 -0.39
C LEU A 67 1.18 -7.38 -0.21
N VAL A 68 2.17 -7.63 0.64
CA VAL A 68 2.56 -8.97 1.08
C VAL A 68 1.99 -9.19 2.47
N VAL A 69 1.41 -10.36 2.72
CA VAL A 69 0.75 -10.70 3.99
C VAL A 69 1.25 -12.05 4.50
N ALA A 70 1.91 -12.01 5.65
CA ALA A 70 2.21 -13.18 6.45
C ALA A 70 1.16 -13.36 7.56
N ASP A 71 1.03 -14.57 8.09
CA ASP A 71 0.13 -14.85 9.21
C ASP A 71 0.77 -15.73 10.29
N LEU A 72 0.05 -15.88 11.40
CA LEU A 72 0.48 -16.63 12.58
C LEU A 72 0.90 -18.07 12.25
N ILE A 73 0.20 -18.73 11.33
CA ILE A 73 0.46 -20.14 10.97
C ILE A 73 1.61 -20.22 9.95
N GLY A 74 2.21 -19.10 9.55
CA GLY A 74 3.38 -19.05 8.66
C GLY A 74 3.06 -19.06 7.17
N LYS A 75 1.80 -18.86 6.75
CA LYS A 75 1.48 -18.72 5.32
C LYS A 75 1.89 -17.32 4.86
N VAL A 76 2.49 -17.22 3.67
CA VAL A 76 2.80 -15.94 3.02
C VAL A 76 2.04 -15.82 1.70
N THR A 77 1.34 -14.70 1.51
CA THR A 77 0.66 -14.36 0.25
C THR A 77 1.04 -12.94 -0.18
N PHE A 78 0.66 -12.59 -1.39
CA PHE A 78 0.73 -11.23 -1.88
C PHE A 78 -0.51 -10.89 -2.73
N ALA A 79 -0.84 -9.62 -2.82
CA ALA A 79 -1.83 -9.07 -3.72
C ALA A 79 -1.17 -8.00 -4.60
N LYS A 80 -1.06 -8.28 -5.91
CA LYS A 80 -0.40 -7.37 -6.86
C LYS A 80 -1.18 -6.09 -7.07
N ARG A 81 -0.50 -4.96 -7.11
CA ARG A 81 -1.04 -3.65 -7.46
C ARG A 81 -0.90 -3.42 -8.96
N ASN A 82 -2.01 -3.14 -9.63
CA ASN A 82 -1.99 -2.71 -11.01
C ASN A 82 -1.72 -1.20 -11.15
N GLN A 83 -1.61 -0.71 -12.38
CA GLN A 83 -1.35 0.71 -12.67
C GLN A 83 -2.44 1.67 -12.16
N SER A 84 -3.69 1.21 -12.01
CA SER A 84 -4.77 2.03 -11.43
C SER A 84 -4.79 2.01 -9.90
N GLY A 85 -3.88 1.27 -9.27
CA GLY A 85 -3.77 1.12 -7.83
C GLY A 85 -4.72 0.07 -7.24
N ALA A 86 -5.46 -0.67 -8.07
CA ALA A 86 -6.29 -1.79 -7.62
C ALA A 86 -5.42 -3.02 -7.34
N LEU A 87 -5.83 -3.79 -6.32
CA LEU A 87 -5.15 -5.01 -5.90
C LEU A 87 -5.83 -6.23 -6.51
N ALA A 88 -5.04 -7.12 -7.10
CA ALA A 88 -5.48 -8.44 -7.53
C ALA A 88 -5.88 -9.32 -6.33
N ALA A 89 -6.49 -10.47 -6.60
CA ALA A 89 -6.74 -11.48 -5.57
C ALA A 89 -5.41 -11.96 -4.93
N GLU A 90 -5.45 -12.32 -3.65
CA GLU A 90 -4.27 -12.85 -2.97
C GLU A 90 -3.78 -14.14 -3.63
N ALA A 91 -2.49 -14.19 -3.95
CA ALA A 91 -1.77 -15.36 -4.44
C ALA A 91 -0.72 -15.81 -3.42
N ALA A 92 -0.38 -17.09 -3.40
CA ALA A 92 0.69 -17.59 -2.55
C ALA A 92 2.04 -17.05 -3.03
N VAL A 93 2.90 -16.65 -2.10
CA VAL A 93 4.34 -16.56 -2.40
C VAL A 93 4.84 -17.98 -2.55
N ASN A 94 5.55 -18.28 -3.63
CA ASN A 94 6.10 -19.61 -3.86
C ASN A 94 7.60 -19.64 -3.56
N ASP A 95 8.11 -20.78 -3.12
CA ASP A 95 9.54 -21.06 -2.97
C ASP A 95 10.22 -21.34 -4.32
N ARG A 96 11.51 -21.71 -4.27
CA ARG A 96 12.32 -21.98 -5.47
C ARG A 96 11.83 -23.19 -6.28
N ASP A 97 11.09 -24.09 -5.65
CA ASP A 97 10.55 -25.30 -6.26
C ASP A 97 9.09 -25.08 -6.73
N GLY A 98 8.58 -23.84 -6.61
CA GLY A 98 7.23 -23.46 -7.02
C GLY A 98 6.15 -23.85 -6.01
N GLN A 99 6.51 -24.35 -4.83
CA GLN A 99 5.54 -24.68 -3.78
C GLN A 99 5.17 -23.45 -2.96
N PRO A 100 3.95 -23.35 -2.42
CA PRO A 100 3.60 -22.26 -1.52
C PRO A 100 4.55 -22.16 -0.33
N LEU A 101 5.21 -21.02 -0.19
CA LEU A 101 6.10 -20.72 0.92
C LEU A 101 5.31 -20.78 2.23
N LYS A 102 5.75 -21.68 3.11
CA LYS A 102 5.14 -21.93 4.40
C LYS A 102 6.22 -21.99 5.46
N PHE A 103 6.18 -21.04 6.39
CA PHE A 103 6.97 -21.14 7.59
C PHE A 103 6.31 -22.14 8.54
N HIS A 104 7.12 -23.04 9.09
CA HIS A 104 6.69 -24.01 10.09
C HIS A 104 6.65 -23.35 11.46
N ASN A 105 5.71 -22.42 11.60
CA ASN A 105 5.41 -21.86 12.91
C ASN A 105 4.80 -23.00 13.74
N TRP A 106 5.65 -23.54 14.62
CA TRP A 106 5.41 -24.59 15.63
C TRP A 106 5.06 -25.98 15.08
#